data_AF-A0A8T5A4Q9-F1
#
_entry.id   AF-A0A8T5A4Q9-F1
#
_cell.length_a   1.000
_cell.length_b   1.000
_cell.length_c   1.000
_cell.angle_alpha   90.00
_cell.angle_beta   90.00
_cell.angle_gamma   90.00
#
_symmetry.space_group_name_H-M   'P 1'
#
loop_
_entity.id
_entity.type
_entity.pdbx_description
1 polymer ?
#
loop_
_entity_poly.entity_id
_entity_poly.type
_entity_poly.pdbx_seq_one_letter_code
_entity_poly.pdbx_strand_id
1 'polypeptide(L)'
;MGEEMRRRYRTPTEESFPNRLSILLGEEEIVYEKAMSLRYGENPHQPAALYRPLRGEMVIGNLKLIKGGKGGLSQTNIEDVNSAINILKYFDEPACAVMKHLNPSGVAASRGGGEKLKDIYIRARDCDSLAAYGSIVVFNSTLDEETGEEIASTFVEVVAAPSFEEGAIRTLSRKRDLRIMQIGNLGSLSKFIGDPPRPYTISILLDGSIILSTPLLTRIRGPEDLRIVTTRTPTERELDDLIFSWYICMNVRSNGVVVSRERTTLGIGV
;
A
#
# COMPACT_ATOMS: atom_id res chain seq x y z
N MET A 1 24.96 21.27 -10.20
CA MET A 1 24.18 20.06 -10.58
C MET A 1 23.07 19.69 -9.58
N GLY A 2 23.20 19.97 -8.28
CA GLY A 2 22.22 19.53 -7.27
C GLY A 2 20.87 20.26 -7.21
N GLU A 3 20.82 21.58 -7.41
CA GLU A 3 19.57 22.35 -7.26
C GLU A 3 18.59 22.14 -8.41
N GLU A 4 19.08 22.11 -9.65
CA GLU A 4 18.25 21.88 -10.84
C GLU A 4 17.64 20.47 -10.81
N MET A 5 18.42 19.46 -10.41
CA MET A 5 17.92 18.11 -10.23
C MET A 5 16.84 18.08 -9.14
N ARG A 6 17.09 18.68 -7.97
CA ARG A 6 16.07 18.77 -6.89
C ARG A 6 14.80 19.49 -7.32
N ARG A 7 14.91 20.50 -8.19
CA ARG A 7 13.75 21.22 -8.74
C ARG A 7 12.88 20.31 -9.60
N ARG A 8 13.46 19.48 -10.47
CA ARG A 8 12.71 18.52 -11.31
C ARG A 8 11.85 17.57 -10.48
N TYR A 9 12.33 17.10 -9.33
CA TYR A 9 11.54 16.20 -8.46
C TYR A 9 10.40 16.90 -7.69
N ARG A 10 10.27 18.23 -7.79
CA ARG A 10 9.22 19.03 -7.12
C ARG A 10 8.28 19.72 -8.10
N THR A 11 8.57 19.66 -9.39
CA THR A 11 7.77 20.29 -10.44
C THR A 11 6.93 19.22 -11.13
N PRO A 12 5.61 19.42 -11.23
CA PRO A 12 4.77 18.56 -12.05
C PRO A 12 5.19 18.59 -13.51
N THR A 13 5.15 17.42 -14.16
CA THR A 13 5.37 17.28 -15.60
C THR A 13 4.04 17.33 -16.31
N GLU A 14 3.89 18.29 -17.22
CA GLU A 14 2.65 18.47 -17.98
C GLU A 14 2.33 17.24 -18.83
N GLU A 15 1.04 16.92 -18.91
CA GLU A 15 0.51 15.80 -19.67
C GLU A 15 -0.76 16.20 -20.43
N SER A 16 -1.02 15.53 -21.55
CA SER A 16 -2.19 15.75 -22.41
C SER A 16 -3.00 14.46 -22.63
N PHE A 17 -2.93 13.52 -21.69
CA PHE A 17 -3.66 12.26 -21.77
C PHE A 17 -5.18 12.52 -21.78
N PRO A 18 -5.98 11.64 -22.41
CA PRO A 18 -7.43 11.85 -22.51
C PRO A 18 -8.12 11.82 -21.15
N ASN A 19 -9.26 12.49 -21.01
CA ASN A 19 -10.03 12.46 -19.75
C ASN A 19 -10.77 11.14 -19.52
N ARG A 20 -10.92 10.31 -20.57
CA ARG A 20 -11.59 9.01 -20.52
C ARG A 20 -10.83 7.98 -21.36
N LEU A 21 -10.89 6.75 -20.91
CA LEU A 21 -10.37 5.56 -21.59
C LEU A 21 -11.43 4.47 -21.49
N SER A 22 -11.48 3.55 -22.46
CA SER A 22 -12.29 2.33 -22.31
C SER A 22 -11.47 1.10 -22.70
N ILE A 23 -11.75 0.00 -22.00
CA ILE A 23 -11.20 -1.32 -22.28
C ILE A 23 -12.38 -2.24 -22.56
N LEU A 24 -12.39 -2.86 -23.75
CA LEU A 24 -13.40 -3.85 -24.13
C LEU A 24 -12.84 -5.25 -23.87
N LEU A 25 -13.47 -5.98 -22.95
CA LEU A 25 -13.16 -7.37 -22.61
C LEU A 25 -14.27 -8.28 -23.13
N GLY A 26 -14.14 -8.75 -24.37
CA GLY A 26 -15.21 -9.44 -25.07
C GLY A 26 -16.36 -8.48 -25.37
N GLU A 27 -17.50 -8.67 -24.70
CA GLU A 27 -18.68 -7.79 -24.82
C GLU A 27 -18.79 -6.77 -23.66
N GLU A 28 -17.93 -6.88 -22.65
CA GLU A 28 -17.94 -6.00 -21.48
C GLU A 28 -17.07 -4.76 -21.73
N GLU A 29 -17.68 -3.57 -21.75
CA GLU A 29 -16.94 -2.31 -21.77
C GLU A 29 -16.70 -1.80 -20.34
N ILE A 30 -15.42 -1.65 -19.98
CA ILE A 30 -15.01 -0.97 -18.75
C ILE A 30 -14.54 0.43 -19.12
N VAL A 31 -15.30 1.44 -18.68
CA VAL A 31 -14.98 2.85 -18.91
C VAL A 31 -14.25 3.41 -17.69
N TYR A 32 -13.16 4.12 -17.95
CA TYR A 32 -12.34 4.80 -16.97
C TYR A 32 -12.40 6.31 -17.20
N GLU A 33 -12.26 7.08 -16.13
CA GLU A 33 -12.03 8.53 -16.17
C GLU A 33 -10.72 8.90 -15.48
N LYS A 34 -10.11 10.00 -15.91
CA LYS A 34 -8.91 10.56 -15.27
C LYS A 34 -9.28 11.05 -13.88
N ALA A 35 -8.75 10.41 -12.85
CA ALA A 35 -8.96 10.78 -11.45
C ALA A 35 -8.08 11.97 -11.06
N MET A 36 -6.80 11.96 -11.48
CA MET A 36 -5.88 13.09 -11.31
C MET A 36 -4.64 12.94 -12.20
N SER A 37 -4.05 14.07 -12.59
CA SER A 37 -2.68 14.12 -13.10
C SER A 37 -1.70 13.89 -11.94
N LEU A 38 -0.67 13.09 -12.17
CA LEU A 38 0.40 12.85 -11.21
C LEU A 38 1.53 13.83 -11.45
N ARG A 39 2.34 14.07 -10.43
CA ARG A 39 3.51 14.96 -10.52
C ARG A 39 4.47 14.49 -11.61
N TYR A 40 4.70 13.19 -11.71
CA TYR A 40 5.42 12.51 -12.78
C TYR A 40 5.21 10.99 -12.62
N GLY A 41 5.68 10.22 -13.61
CA GLY A 41 5.70 8.76 -13.64
C GLY A 41 6.69 8.15 -12.65
N GLU A 42 7.43 7.13 -13.08
CA GLU A 42 8.53 6.59 -12.27
C GLU A 42 9.68 7.61 -12.13
N ASN A 43 9.93 8.38 -13.19
CA ASN A 43 10.98 9.37 -13.27
C ASN A 43 10.44 10.77 -13.60
N PRO A 44 11.09 11.86 -13.15
CA PRO A 44 10.57 13.22 -13.32
C PRO A 44 10.27 13.65 -14.76
N HIS A 45 10.96 13.11 -15.76
CA HIS A 45 10.74 13.46 -17.17
C HIS A 45 9.54 12.74 -17.81
N GLN A 46 8.92 11.80 -17.09
CA GLN A 46 7.80 10.99 -17.58
C GLN A 46 6.49 11.61 -17.07
N PRO A 47 5.58 12.06 -17.94
CA PRO A 47 4.24 12.48 -17.53
C PRO A 47 3.41 11.25 -17.10
N ALA A 48 2.50 11.42 -16.13
CA ALA A 48 1.63 10.34 -15.67
C ALA A 48 0.29 10.85 -15.14
N ALA A 49 -0.73 9.99 -15.18
CA ALA A 49 -2.05 10.27 -14.61
C ALA A 49 -2.66 8.99 -14.03
N LEU A 50 -3.43 9.15 -12.94
CA LEU A 50 -4.22 8.09 -12.34
C LEU A 50 -5.62 8.06 -12.98
N TYR A 51 -6.05 6.89 -13.42
CA TYR A 51 -7.42 6.66 -13.91
C TYR A 51 -8.17 5.74 -12.97
N ARG A 52 -9.49 5.90 -12.91
CA ARG A 52 -10.40 5.05 -12.12
C ARG A 52 -11.55 4.54 -13.00
N PRO A 53 -12.05 3.31 -12.78
CA PRO A 53 -13.29 2.87 -13.41
C PRO A 53 -14.46 3.77 -13.01
N LEU A 54 -15.47 3.92 -13.88
CA LEU A 54 -16.69 4.67 -13.58
C LEU A 54 -17.65 3.93 -12.62
N ARG A 55 -17.46 2.63 -12.42
CA ARG A 55 -18.33 1.76 -11.61
C ARG A 55 -17.50 0.93 -10.64
N GLY A 56 -18.13 0.57 -9.52
CA GLY A 56 -17.52 -0.21 -8.44
C GLY A 56 -17.02 0.66 -7.30
N GLU A 57 -16.64 0.01 -6.20
CA GLU A 57 -16.04 0.68 -5.06
C GLU A 57 -14.54 0.91 -5.32
N MET A 58 -14.07 2.10 -4.97
CA MET A 58 -12.69 2.50 -5.21
C MET A 58 -11.95 2.74 -3.91
N VAL A 59 -10.90 1.95 -3.67
CA VAL A 59 -9.96 2.22 -2.57
C VAL A 59 -8.98 3.32 -2.96
N ILE A 60 -8.36 3.21 -4.14
CA ILE A 60 -7.39 4.19 -4.63
C ILE A 60 -8.03 5.19 -5.58
N GLY A 61 -8.91 4.75 -6.48
CA GLY A 61 -9.51 5.61 -7.50
C GLY A 61 -10.28 6.82 -6.93
N ASN A 62 -10.81 6.72 -5.71
CA ASN A 62 -11.51 7.81 -5.02
C ASN A 62 -10.68 8.42 -3.88
N LEU A 63 -9.35 8.26 -3.90
CA LEU A 63 -8.51 8.81 -2.86
C LEU A 63 -8.71 10.33 -2.77
N LYS A 64 -8.72 10.85 -1.53
CA LYS A 64 -8.73 12.28 -1.25
C LYS A 64 -7.33 12.69 -0.80
N LEU A 65 -6.70 13.56 -1.59
CA LEU A 65 -5.41 14.14 -1.26
C LEU A 65 -5.62 15.29 -0.26
N ILE A 66 -5.54 14.99 1.04
CA ILE A 66 -5.68 15.99 2.12
C ILE A 66 -4.54 17.01 2.06
N LYS A 67 -3.33 16.53 1.75
CA LYS A 67 -2.15 17.39 1.60
C LYS A 67 -1.26 16.91 0.47
N GLY A 68 -0.96 17.82 -0.46
CA GLY A 68 -0.33 17.48 -1.73
C GLY A 68 1.19 17.33 -1.72
N GLY A 69 1.93 18.08 -0.89
CA GLY A 69 3.39 18.00 -0.66
C GLY A 69 4.30 17.95 -1.91
N LYS A 70 5.40 18.72 -1.99
CA LYS A 70 6.32 18.65 -3.16
C LYS A 70 5.62 18.69 -4.55
N GLY A 71 4.47 19.36 -4.70
CA GLY A 71 3.72 19.46 -5.96
C GLY A 71 2.80 18.29 -6.32
N GLY A 72 2.55 17.33 -5.42
CA GLY A 72 1.59 16.22 -5.66
C GLY A 72 2.17 14.82 -5.50
N LEU A 73 1.39 13.81 -5.89
CA LEU A 73 1.75 12.39 -5.86
C LEU A 73 2.51 12.01 -7.13
N SER A 74 3.58 11.20 -7.01
CA SER A 74 4.19 10.50 -8.16
C SER A 74 3.49 9.16 -8.41
N GLN A 75 3.72 8.56 -9.58
CA GLN A 75 3.29 7.18 -9.87
C GLN A 75 3.74 6.21 -8.78
N THR A 76 5.01 6.26 -8.40
CA THR A 76 5.57 5.39 -7.35
C THR A 76 4.87 5.56 -6.00
N ASN A 77 4.32 6.75 -5.69
CA ASN A 77 3.53 6.92 -4.46
C ASN A 77 2.23 6.13 -4.49
N ILE A 78 1.55 6.14 -5.64
CA ILE A 78 0.31 5.39 -5.81
C ILE A 78 0.58 3.89 -5.78
N GLU A 79 1.64 3.45 -6.46
CA GLU A 79 2.00 2.04 -6.54
C GLU A 79 2.44 1.47 -5.18
N ASP A 80 3.23 2.21 -4.39
CA ASP A 80 3.59 1.82 -3.02
C ASP A 80 2.36 1.70 -2.12
N VAL A 81 1.41 2.65 -2.20
CA VAL A 81 0.15 2.57 -1.45
C VAL A 81 -0.68 1.36 -1.90
N ASN A 82 -0.73 1.07 -3.20
CA ASN A 82 -1.41 -0.10 -3.74
C ASN A 82 -0.79 -1.41 -3.26
N SER A 83 0.53 -1.52 -3.28
CA SER A 83 1.26 -2.68 -2.77
C SER A 83 1.02 -2.87 -1.27
N ALA A 84 0.99 -1.79 -0.47
CA ALA A 84 0.62 -1.87 0.94
C ALA A 84 -0.81 -2.38 1.14
N ILE A 85 -1.78 -1.90 0.36
CA ILE A 85 -3.18 -2.34 0.44
C ILE A 85 -3.32 -3.84 0.14
N ASN A 86 -2.55 -4.36 -0.83
CA ASN A 86 -2.55 -5.79 -1.14
C ASN A 86 -2.09 -6.67 0.04
N ILE A 87 -1.24 -6.14 0.92
CA ILE A 87 -0.85 -6.77 2.19
C ILE A 87 -1.94 -6.54 3.23
N LEU A 88 -2.31 -5.28 3.44
CA LEU A 88 -3.15 -4.84 4.55
C LEU A 88 -4.59 -5.35 4.49
N LYS A 89 -5.10 -5.68 3.30
CA LYS A 89 -6.47 -6.21 3.15
C LYS A 89 -6.68 -7.53 3.89
N TYR A 90 -5.63 -8.28 4.21
CA TYR A 90 -5.73 -9.57 4.90
C TYR A 90 -5.85 -9.45 6.43
N PHE A 91 -5.71 -8.25 6.98
CA PHE A 91 -5.83 -7.99 8.42
C PHE A 91 -7.13 -7.25 8.70
N ASP A 92 -7.98 -7.84 9.54
CA ASP A 92 -9.23 -7.20 9.98
C ASP A 92 -8.99 -6.32 11.22
N GLU A 93 -7.94 -6.64 11.99
CA GLU A 93 -7.39 -5.83 13.06
C GLU A 93 -6.52 -4.67 12.53
N PRO A 94 -6.28 -3.63 13.34
CA PRO A 94 -5.39 -2.54 12.96
C PRO A 94 -4.00 -3.05 12.57
N ALA A 95 -3.52 -2.62 11.41
CA ALA A 95 -2.25 -3.01 10.84
C ALA A 95 -1.60 -1.84 10.09
N CYS A 96 -0.27 -1.89 10.00
CA CYS A 96 0.57 -0.91 9.35
C CYS A 96 1.58 -1.59 8.44
N ALA A 97 1.73 -1.08 7.22
CA ALA A 97 2.79 -1.46 6.29
C ALA A 97 3.64 -0.23 5.97
N VAL A 98 4.95 -0.36 6.11
CA VAL A 98 5.95 0.64 5.74
C VAL A 98 6.59 0.17 4.45
N MET A 99 6.40 0.94 3.38
CA MET A 99 6.78 0.59 2.02
C MET A 99 7.96 1.41 1.53
N LYS A 100 8.80 0.75 0.72
CA LYS A 100 9.89 1.36 -0.02
C LYS A 100 10.06 0.65 -1.36
N HIS A 101 9.87 1.37 -2.46
CA HIS A 101 10.13 0.85 -3.81
C HIS A 101 9.38 -0.46 -4.11
N LEU A 102 8.08 -0.45 -3.87
CA LEU A 102 7.11 -1.53 -4.09
C LEU A 102 7.28 -2.75 -3.18
N ASN A 103 8.15 -2.67 -2.18
CA ASN A 103 8.37 -3.74 -1.20
C ASN A 103 8.14 -3.21 0.22
N PRO A 104 7.57 -4.03 1.13
CA PRO A 104 7.51 -3.66 2.53
C PRO A 104 8.92 -3.70 3.14
N SER A 105 9.33 -2.61 3.80
CA SER A 105 10.48 -2.62 4.71
C SER A 105 10.09 -3.13 6.09
N GLY A 106 8.81 -3.07 6.42
CA GLY A 106 8.26 -3.69 7.63
C GLY A 106 6.75 -3.64 7.68
N VAL A 107 6.17 -4.64 8.35
CA VAL A 107 4.73 -4.78 8.56
C VAL A 107 4.47 -5.18 10.01
N ALA A 108 3.42 -4.64 10.59
CA ALA A 108 2.95 -5.01 11.90
C ALA A 108 1.41 -5.01 11.92
N ALA A 109 0.83 -5.97 12.64
CA ALA A 109 -0.60 -6.04 12.93
C ALA A 109 -0.82 -6.07 14.44
N SER A 110 -2.01 -5.66 14.87
CA SER A 110 -2.38 -5.61 16.28
C SER A 110 -2.28 -6.99 16.92
N ARG A 111 -1.74 -7.02 18.13
CA ARG A 111 -1.69 -8.20 19.00
C ARG A 111 -2.96 -8.35 19.86
N GLY A 112 -3.96 -7.48 19.65
CA GLY A 112 -5.17 -7.39 20.46
C GLY A 112 -4.99 -6.51 21.71
N GLY A 113 -5.91 -6.64 22.67
CA GLY A 113 -5.79 -6.02 23.99
C GLY A 113 -5.83 -4.48 24.02
N GLY A 114 -6.34 -3.83 22.98
CA GLY A 114 -6.37 -2.36 22.90
C GLY A 114 -5.00 -1.74 22.60
N GLU A 115 -4.09 -2.48 21.95
CA GLU A 115 -2.81 -1.95 21.48
C GLU A 115 -3.01 -0.66 20.66
N LYS A 116 -2.20 0.35 20.97
CA LYS A 116 -2.29 1.65 20.29
C LYS A 116 -1.73 1.56 18.88
N LEU A 117 -2.35 2.29 17.95
CA LEU A 117 -1.92 2.31 16.55
C LEU A 117 -0.47 2.81 16.39
N LYS A 118 -0.05 3.76 17.24
CA LYS A 118 1.34 4.21 17.34
C LYS A 118 2.33 3.06 17.56
N ASP A 119 2.02 2.14 18.48
CA ASP A 119 2.93 1.05 18.82
C ASP A 119 3.04 0.05 17.66
N ILE A 120 1.93 -0.16 16.93
CA ILE A 120 1.92 -0.94 15.69
C ILE A 120 2.81 -0.28 14.62
N TYR A 121 2.71 1.04 14.44
CA TYR A 121 3.59 1.78 13.53
C TYR A 121 5.06 1.65 13.91
N ILE A 122 5.41 1.84 15.19
CA ILE A 122 6.80 1.72 15.69
C ILE A 122 7.35 0.33 15.36
N ARG A 123 6.58 -0.73 15.64
CA ARG A 123 6.96 -2.11 15.31
C ARG A 123 7.20 -2.32 13.81
N ALA A 124 6.33 -1.79 12.95
CA ALA A 124 6.51 -1.89 11.50
C ALA A 124 7.75 -1.09 11.03
N ARG A 125 7.94 0.14 11.53
CA ARG A 125 9.08 1.01 11.20
C ARG A 125 10.41 0.37 11.61
N ASP A 126 10.46 -0.23 12.79
CA ASP A 126 11.70 -0.71 13.40
C ASP A 126 12.18 -2.06 12.86
N CYS A 127 11.37 -2.74 12.03
CA CYS A 127 11.83 -3.90 11.24
C CYS A 127 13.06 -3.54 10.38
N ASP A 128 13.03 -2.38 9.71
CA ASP A 128 14.17 -1.78 9.03
C ASP A 128 14.04 -0.25 9.08
N SER A 129 14.54 0.34 10.16
CA SER A 129 14.45 1.78 10.40
C SER A 129 15.24 2.62 9.39
N LEU A 130 16.27 2.04 8.76
CA LEU A 130 17.06 2.71 7.73
C LEU A 130 16.24 2.82 6.43
N ALA A 131 15.64 1.71 5.99
CA ALA A 131 14.76 1.71 4.82
C ALA A 131 13.46 2.51 5.04
N ALA A 132 12.98 2.57 6.28
CA ALA A 132 11.81 3.37 6.66
C ALA A 132 12.01 4.88 6.46
N TYR A 133 13.25 5.37 6.33
CA TYR A 133 13.50 6.78 6.04
C TYR A 133 13.05 7.15 4.61
N GLY A 134 12.12 8.08 4.50
CA GLY A 134 11.50 8.48 3.24
C GLY A 134 10.65 7.36 2.63
N SER A 135 9.97 6.61 3.50
CA SER A 135 9.04 5.53 3.14
C SER A 135 7.63 6.05 2.90
N ILE A 136 6.75 5.13 2.53
CA ILE A 136 5.31 5.32 2.46
C ILE A 136 4.68 4.47 3.54
N VAL A 137 3.91 5.09 4.42
CA VAL A 137 3.30 4.42 5.58
C VAL A 137 1.81 4.31 5.34
N VAL A 138 1.28 3.10 5.38
CA VAL A 138 -0.13 2.82 5.12
C VAL A 138 -0.75 2.06 6.28
N PHE A 139 -1.96 2.46 6.65
CA PHE A 139 -2.78 1.82 7.68
C PHE A 139 -4.09 1.31 7.10
N ASN A 140 -4.66 0.25 7.68
CA ASN A 140 -6.02 -0.22 7.38
C ASN A 140 -7.09 0.37 8.31
N SER A 141 -6.72 1.25 9.25
CA SER A 141 -7.58 1.85 10.27
C SER A 141 -7.49 3.37 10.30
N THR A 142 -8.41 4.04 11.03
CA THR A 142 -8.33 5.49 11.28
C THR A 142 -7.02 5.85 11.97
N LEU A 143 -6.35 6.90 11.47
CA LEU A 143 -5.11 7.40 12.05
C LEU A 143 -5.38 8.49 13.10
N ASP A 144 -4.98 8.22 14.34
CA ASP A 144 -5.14 9.11 15.50
C ASP A 144 -4.00 10.14 15.66
N GLU A 145 -4.22 11.16 16.50
CA GLU A 145 -3.24 12.24 16.72
C GLU A 145 -1.89 11.72 17.26
N GLU A 146 -1.91 10.76 18.21
CA GLU A 146 -0.71 10.19 18.84
C GLU A 146 0.17 9.47 17.80
N THR A 147 -0.45 8.74 16.88
CA THR A 147 0.21 8.08 15.75
C THR A 147 0.74 9.10 14.76
N GLY A 148 -0.01 10.19 14.51
CA GLY A 148 0.43 11.30 13.67
C GLY A 148 1.70 12.00 14.21
N GLU A 149 1.82 12.16 15.52
CA GLU A 149 3.00 12.71 16.19
C GLU A 149 4.23 11.82 16.00
N GLU A 150 4.07 10.51 16.19
CA GLU A 150 5.17 9.57 16.01
C GLU A 150 5.62 9.48 14.54
N ILE A 151 4.70 9.48 13.58
CA ILE A 151 5.08 9.55 12.17
C ILE A 151 5.83 10.85 11.86
N ALA A 152 5.39 11.97 12.43
CA ALA A 152 6.06 13.25 12.28
C ALA A 152 7.46 13.28 12.94
N SER A 153 7.81 12.33 13.82
CA SER A 153 9.18 12.23 14.34
C SER A 153 10.18 11.73 13.26
N THR A 154 9.67 11.03 12.24
CA THR A 154 10.45 10.40 11.16
C THR A 154 10.27 11.18 9.84
N PHE A 155 11.23 11.08 8.92
CA PHE A 155 11.00 11.56 7.55
C PHE A 155 10.20 10.52 6.77
N VAL A 156 8.94 10.82 6.46
CA VAL A 156 8.03 9.98 5.66
C VAL A 156 7.56 10.76 4.43
N GLU A 157 7.48 10.10 3.27
CA GLU A 157 7.07 10.72 2.02
C GLU A 157 5.55 10.85 1.91
N VAL A 158 4.83 9.79 2.30
CA VAL A 158 3.37 9.66 2.19
C VAL A 158 2.85 8.92 3.41
N VAL A 159 1.73 9.38 3.96
CA VAL A 159 0.90 8.60 4.90
C VAL A 159 -0.46 8.37 4.25
N ALA A 160 -0.93 7.12 4.27
CA ALA A 160 -2.24 6.75 3.76
C ALA A 160 -3.07 5.95 4.76
N ALA A 161 -4.36 6.27 4.88
CA ALA A 161 -5.30 5.59 5.77
C ALA A 161 -6.75 5.78 5.29
N PRO A 162 -7.70 4.90 5.67
CA PRO A 162 -9.12 5.09 5.34
C PRO A 162 -9.71 6.41 5.87
N SER A 163 -9.20 6.87 7.00
CA SER A 163 -9.66 8.08 7.70
C SER A 163 -8.56 8.60 8.63
N PHE A 164 -8.68 9.87 9.02
CA PHE A 164 -7.77 10.55 9.92
C PHE A 164 -8.57 11.35 10.93
N GLU A 165 -8.11 11.37 12.17
CA GLU A 165 -8.58 12.37 13.14
C GLU A 165 -8.08 13.76 12.76
N GLU A 166 -8.81 14.79 13.18
CA GLU A 166 -8.39 16.18 12.93
C GLU A 166 -7.02 16.50 13.53
N GLY A 167 -6.73 15.96 14.72
CA GLY A 167 -5.43 16.11 15.38
C GLY A 167 -4.29 15.53 14.56
N ALA A 168 -4.48 14.33 14.00
CA ALA A 168 -3.52 13.71 13.10
C ALA A 168 -3.24 14.58 11.86
N ILE A 169 -4.29 15.10 11.21
CA ILE A 169 -4.15 15.99 10.05
C ILE A 169 -3.37 17.24 10.43
N ARG A 170 -3.70 17.88 11.56
CA ARG A 170 -3.00 19.09 12.05
C ARG A 170 -1.52 18.82 12.26
N THR A 171 -1.17 17.74 12.96
CA THR A 171 0.22 17.38 13.26
C THR A 171 1.02 17.04 12.00
N LEU A 172 0.50 16.15 11.16
CA LEU A 172 1.15 15.73 9.91
C LEU A 172 1.30 16.91 8.94
N SER A 173 0.35 17.84 8.90
CA SER A 173 0.40 19.02 8.02
C SER A 173 1.55 19.97 8.32
N ARG A 174 2.13 19.94 9.54
CA ARG A 174 3.33 20.70 9.89
C ARG A 174 4.57 20.28 9.07
N LYS A 175 4.60 19.05 8.55
CA LYS A 175 5.69 18.56 7.71
C LYS A 175 5.53 19.04 6.28
N ARG A 176 6.28 20.09 5.91
CA ARG A 176 6.20 20.77 4.59
C ARG A 176 5.96 19.83 3.41
N ASP A 177 6.79 18.80 3.26
CA ASP A 177 6.86 17.97 2.07
C ASP A 177 6.02 16.67 2.13
N LEU A 178 5.43 16.34 3.30
CA LEU A 178 4.61 15.14 3.49
C LEU A 178 3.32 15.18 2.65
N ARG A 179 2.94 14.04 2.08
CA ARG A 179 1.64 13.83 1.46
C ARG A 179 0.71 13.05 2.39
N ILE A 180 -0.55 13.46 2.48
CA ILE A 180 -1.57 12.81 3.30
C ILE A 180 -2.68 12.34 2.36
N MET A 181 -2.85 11.02 2.25
CA MET A 181 -3.81 10.35 1.36
C MET A 181 -4.89 9.67 2.17
N GLN A 182 -6.13 10.10 2.01
CA GLN A 182 -7.27 9.35 2.51
C GLN A 182 -7.75 8.38 1.42
N ILE A 183 -7.68 7.08 1.71
CA ILE A 183 -8.08 6.00 0.79
C ILE A 183 -9.46 5.44 1.18
N GLY A 184 -10.05 4.61 0.33
CA GLY A 184 -11.30 3.92 0.65
C GLY A 184 -11.13 2.78 1.66
N ASN A 185 -12.24 2.17 2.06
CA ASN A 185 -12.24 1.01 2.94
C ASN A 185 -11.70 -0.24 2.21
N LEU A 186 -10.82 -1.00 2.85
CA LEU A 186 -10.21 -2.21 2.29
C LEU A 186 -11.12 -3.45 2.39
N GLY A 187 -12.17 -3.42 3.21
CA GLY A 187 -13.00 -4.57 3.55
C GLY A 187 -13.78 -5.19 2.39
N SER A 188 -14.03 -4.44 1.31
CA SER A 188 -14.72 -4.95 0.11
C SER A 188 -13.79 -5.56 -0.94
N LEU A 189 -12.47 -5.51 -0.72
CA LEU A 189 -11.50 -6.10 -1.63
C LEU A 189 -11.52 -7.62 -1.54
N SER A 190 -11.40 -8.29 -2.69
CA SER A 190 -11.24 -9.75 -2.74
C SER A 190 -9.90 -10.18 -2.14
N LYS A 191 -9.95 -11.16 -1.24
CA LYS A 191 -8.82 -11.66 -0.45
C LYS A 191 -8.54 -13.13 -0.75
N PHE A 192 -9.58 -13.95 -0.82
CA PHE A 192 -9.46 -15.41 -0.78
C PHE A 192 -9.96 -16.10 -2.04
N ILE A 193 -9.45 -17.30 -2.32
CA ILE A 193 -10.04 -18.15 -3.35
C ILE A 193 -11.52 -18.40 -2.99
N GLY A 194 -12.41 -18.15 -3.95
CA GLY A 194 -13.86 -18.12 -3.79
C GLY A 194 -14.45 -16.70 -3.84
N ASP A 195 -13.64 -15.67 -3.59
CA ASP A 195 -14.05 -14.28 -3.79
C ASP A 195 -14.10 -13.95 -5.30
N PRO A 196 -14.81 -12.88 -5.71
CA PRO A 196 -14.83 -12.46 -7.11
C PRO A 196 -13.42 -12.30 -7.69
N PRO A 197 -13.09 -12.93 -8.84
CA PRO A 197 -11.75 -12.86 -9.43
C PRO A 197 -11.55 -11.58 -10.26
N ARG A 198 -12.04 -10.44 -9.75
CA ARG A 198 -12.06 -9.14 -10.40
C ARG A 198 -11.61 -8.04 -9.40
N PRO A 199 -11.04 -6.92 -9.88
CA PRO A 199 -10.70 -6.64 -11.28
C PRO A 199 -9.56 -7.54 -11.78
N TYR A 200 -9.51 -7.78 -13.08
CA TYR A 200 -8.37 -8.49 -13.68
C TYR A 200 -7.10 -7.64 -13.57
N THR A 201 -5.96 -8.30 -13.45
CA THR A 201 -4.65 -7.69 -13.63
C THR A 201 -4.34 -7.64 -15.13
N ILE A 202 -3.99 -6.46 -15.62
CA ILE A 202 -3.58 -6.21 -16.99
C ILE A 202 -2.10 -5.78 -16.95
N SER A 203 -1.21 -6.58 -17.53
CA SER A 203 0.19 -6.21 -17.71
C SER A 203 0.45 -5.85 -19.16
N ILE A 204 0.98 -4.66 -19.41
CA ILE A 204 1.38 -4.20 -20.75
C ILE A 204 2.86 -4.50 -20.94
N LEU A 205 3.19 -5.26 -21.97
CA LEU A 205 4.56 -5.64 -22.34
C LEU A 205 5.19 -4.57 -23.26
N LEU A 206 6.50 -4.70 -23.51
CA LEU A 206 7.32 -3.69 -24.19
C LEU A 206 6.81 -3.29 -25.59
N ASP A 207 6.15 -4.20 -26.29
CA ASP A 207 5.60 -3.99 -27.64
C ASP A 207 4.10 -3.66 -27.65
N GLY A 208 3.50 -3.46 -26.47
CA GLY A 208 2.07 -3.24 -26.29
C GLY A 208 1.25 -4.52 -26.17
N SER A 209 1.85 -5.71 -26.26
CA SER A 209 1.17 -6.97 -25.95
C SER A 209 0.64 -6.97 -24.51
N ILE A 210 -0.47 -7.66 -24.26
CA ILE A 210 -1.13 -7.67 -22.94
C ILE A 210 -1.16 -9.09 -22.36
N ILE A 211 -0.85 -9.19 -21.07
CA ILE A 211 -1.20 -10.35 -20.24
C ILE A 211 -2.42 -9.98 -19.39
N LEU A 212 -3.47 -10.81 -19.47
CA LEU A 212 -4.66 -10.70 -18.64
C LEU A 212 -4.67 -11.85 -17.63
N SER A 213 -4.76 -11.54 -16.34
CA SER A 213 -4.82 -12.55 -15.28
C SER A 213 -5.83 -12.19 -14.19
N THR A 214 -6.28 -13.18 -13.43
CA THR A 214 -7.03 -12.96 -12.20
C THR A 214 -6.12 -12.36 -11.13
N PRO A 215 -6.67 -11.60 -10.16
CA PRO A 215 -5.87 -11.10 -9.05
C PRO A 215 -5.31 -12.27 -8.21
N LEU A 216 -4.20 -12.03 -7.52
CA LEU A 216 -3.63 -12.99 -6.59
C LEU A 216 -4.53 -13.11 -5.35
N LEU A 217 -5.06 -14.32 -5.12
CA LEU A 217 -5.90 -14.68 -3.98
C LEU A 217 -5.33 -15.95 -3.33
N THR A 218 -5.47 -16.08 -2.01
CA THR A 218 -4.96 -17.24 -1.26
C THR A 218 -6.11 -18.15 -0.79
N ARG A 219 -5.86 -19.46 -0.71
CA ARG A 219 -6.78 -20.40 -0.02
C ARG A 219 -6.57 -20.43 1.49
N ILE A 220 -5.42 -19.96 1.96
CA ILE A 220 -5.05 -19.92 3.39
C ILE A 220 -5.81 -18.75 4.03
N ARG A 221 -6.74 -19.06 4.92
CA ARG A 221 -7.55 -18.12 5.71
C ARG A 221 -7.15 -18.16 7.18
N GLY A 222 -6.74 -19.33 7.67
CA GLY A 222 -6.33 -19.53 9.05
C GLY A 222 -5.45 -20.76 9.26
N PRO A 223 -5.08 -21.06 10.52
CA PRO A 223 -4.23 -22.20 10.88
C PRO A 223 -4.75 -23.56 10.39
N GLU A 224 -6.07 -23.71 10.24
CA GLU A 224 -6.74 -24.91 9.74
C GLU A 224 -6.40 -25.25 8.29
N ASP A 225 -5.98 -24.27 7.49
CA ASP A 225 -5.59 -24.46 6.09
C ASP A 225 -4.13 -24.91 5.93
N LEU A 226 -3.37 -24.91 7.03
CA LEU A 226 -1.97 -25.30 7.07
C LEU A 226 -1.83 -26.81 7.27
N ARG A 227 -0.87 -27.40 6.54
CA ARG A 227 -0.47 -28.79 6.74
C ARG A 227 0.85 -28.85 7.50
N ILE A 228 0.83 -29.43 8.70
CA ILE A 228 2.04 -29.67 9.49
C ILE A 228 2.79 -30.85 8.88
N VAL A 229 4.03 -30.62 8.46
CA VAL A 229 4.92 -31.62 7.85
C VAL A 229 6.15 -31.95 8.70
N THR A 230 6.22 -31.38 9.90
CA THR A 230 7.33 -31.51 10.87
C THR A 230 6.93 -32.38 12.06
N THR A 231 7.92 -33.00 12.72
CA THR A 231 7.69 -33.75 13.97
C THR A 231 7.21 -32.83 15.11
N ARG A 232 7.82 -31.65 15.23
CA ARG A 232 7.37 -30.62 16.19
C ARG A 232 6.13 -29.94 15.63
N THR A 233 5.08 -29.90 16.44
CA THR A 233 3.87 -29.11 16.16
C THR A 233 4.10 -27.65 16.57
N PRO A 234 3.83 -26.66 15.69
CA PRO A 234 3.86 -25.25 16.07
C PRO A 234 2.83 -24.92 17.14
N THR A 235 3.14 -23.98 18.01
CA THR A 235 2.20 -23.38 18.96
C THR A 235 1.17 -22.50 18.25
N GLU A 236 0.05 -22.18 18.90
CA GLU A 236 -0.97 -21.28 18.34
C GLU A 236 -0.40 -19.93 17.91
N ARG A 237 0.53 -19.37 18.69
CA ARG A 237 1.22 -18.11 18.36
C ARG A 237 2.09 -18.25 17.12
N GLU A 238 2.81 -19.36 16.99
CA GLU A 238 3.61 -19.62 15.79
C GLU A 238 2.73 -19.84 14.55
N LEU A 239 1.56 -20.49 14.70
CA LEU A 239 0.60 -20.63 13.61
C LEU A 239 0.06 -19.27 13.17
N ASP A 240 -0.31 -18.40 14.10
CA ASP A 240 -0.74 -17.02 13.81
C ASP A 240 0.38 -16.22 13.11
N ASP A 241 1.62 -16.31 13.59
CA ASP A 241 2.77 -15.68 12.94
C ASP A 241 3.07 -16.24 11.55
N LEU A 242 2.83 -17.53 11.30
CA LEU A 242 2.96 -18.15 9.98
C LEU A 242 1.92 -17.61 9.00
N ILE A 243 0.67 -17.42 9.44
CA ILE A 243 -0.40 -16.82 8.63
C ILE A 243 -0.09 -15.34 8.34
N PHE A 244 0.32 -14.59 9.36
CA PHE A 244 0.79 -13.22 9.22
C PHE A 244 1.93 -13.11 8.18
N SER A 245 2.95 -13.96 8.30
CA SER A 245 4.06 -14.03 7.35
C SER A 245 3.61 -14.42 5.95
N TRP A 246 2.67 -15.35 5.82
CA TRP A 246 2.14 -15.79 4.52
C TRP A 246 1.50 -14.65 3.75
N TYR A 247 0.61 -13.88 4.39
CA TYR A 247 -0.06 -12.74 3.76
C TYR A 247 0.91 -11.65 3.31
N ILE A 248 2.04 -11.48 4.00
CA ILE A 248 3.08 -10.53 3.57
C ILE A 248 3.90 -11.13 2.43
N CYS A 249 4.39 -12.36 2.60
CA CYS A 249 5.32 -13.01 1.67
C CYS A 249 4.71 -13.21 0.28
N MET A 250 3.41 -13.52 0.18
CA MET A 250 2.75 -13.65 -1.12
C MET A 250 2.65 -12.32 -1.90
N ASN A 251 2.88 -11.19 -1.25
CA ASN A 251 2.81 -9.84 -1.83
C ASN A 251 4.18 -9.16 -1.97
N VAL A 252 5.29 -9.86 -1.68
CA VAL A 252 6.64 -9.38 -2.00
C VAL A 252 7.13 -9.93 -3.34
N ARG A 253 8.10 -9.27 -3.96
CA ARG A 253 8.69 -9.78 -5.21
C ARG A 253 9.41 -11.11 -4.95
N SER A 254 9.25 -12.06 -5.87
CA SER A 254 9.86 -13.38 -5.75
C SER A 254 11.33 -13.38 -6.20
N ASN A 255 12.23 -14.11 -5.53
CA ASN A 255 12.00 -15.01 -4.39
C ASN A 255 11.94 -14.25 -3.05
N GLY A 256 10.84 -14.43 -2.30
CA GLY A 256 10.59 -13.72 -1.04
C GLY A 256 10.80 -14.59 0.20
N VAL A 257 11.36 -13.99 1.26
CA VAL A 257 11.43 -14.62 2.60
C VAL A 257 10.98 -13.60 3.65
N VAL A 258 10.03 -13.99 4.50
CA VAL A 258 9.56 -13.15 5.62
C VAL A 258 9.86 -13.89 6.92
N VAL A 259 10.53 -13.22 7.85
CA VAL A 259 10.70 -13.67 9.23
C VAL A 259 9.87 -12.76 10.11
N SER A 260 8.97 -13.33 10.90
CA SER A 260 8.12 -12.57 11.83
C SER A 260 8.13 -13.16 13.23
N ARG A 261 7.70 -12.34 14.19
CA ARG A 261 7.39 -12.75 15.55
C ARG A 261 6.35 -11.81 16.15
N GLU A 262 5.35 -12.37 16.81
CA GLU A 262 4.27 -11.63 17.46
C GLU A 262 3.68 -10.55 16.53
N ARG A 263 3.20 -10.97 15.35
CA ARG A 263 2.55 -10.13 14.33
C ARG A 263 3.38 -8.91 13.92
N THR A 264 4.69 -9.12 13.83
CA THR A 264 5.68 -8.11 13.45
C THR A 264 6.73 -8.75 12.56
N THR A 265 7.06 -8.15 11.44
CA THR A 265 8.21 -8.57 10.64
C THR A 265 9.51 -8.22 11.36
N LEU A 266 10.47 -9.14 11.35
CA LEU A 266 11.84 -8.96 11.84
C LEU A 266 12.84 -8.85 10.69
N GLY A 267 12.47 -9.30 9.51
CA GLY A 267 13.28 -9.23 8.30
C GLY A 267 12.48 -9.69 7.09
N ILE A 268 12.73 -9.03 5.96
CA ILE A 268 12.07 -9.31 4.68
C ILE A 268 13.17 -9.34 3.61
N GLY A 269 13.36 -10.50 2.97
CA GLY A 269 14.25 -10.67 1.82
C GLY A 269 13.44 -10.68 0.53
N VAL A 270 13.83 -9.84 -0.43
CA VAL A 270 13.21 -9.66 -1.75
C VAL A 270 14.25 -9.56 -2.85
#